data_AF-P73836-F1
#
_entry.id   AF-P73836-F1
#
_cell.length_a   1.000
_cell.length_b   1.000
_cell.length_c   1.000
_cell.angle_alpha   90.00
_cell.angle_beta   90.00
_cell.angle_gamma   90.00
#
_symmetry.space_group_name_H-M   'P 1'
#
loop_
_entity.id
_entity.type
_entity.pdbx_description
1 polymer ?
#
loop_
_entity_poly.entity_id
_entity_poly.type
_entity_poly.pdbx_seq_one_letter_code
_entity_poly.pdbx_strand_id
1 'polypeptide(L)'
;MKQIIPALITLSFSPMAIAALPPQYQNVKDLEAMVNYVKENPDVAATLKSIDLENQTINYGQDCQVTFERKPSPKPLGWAGPAELLQFKAINCPRE
;
A
#
# COMPACT_ATOMS: atom_id res chain seq x y z
N MET A 1 -4.54 4.83 63.52
CA MET A 1 -4.16 4.16 62.25
C MET A 1 -4.72 4.98 61.10
N LYS A 2 -3.89 5.62 60.27
CA LYS A 2 -4.36 6.31 59.06
C LYS A 2 -4.55 5.26 57.95
N GLN A 3 -5.79 5.01 57.55
CA GLN A 3 -6.10 4.14 56.42
C GLN A 3 -5.73 4.87 55.12
N ILE A 4 -4.69 4.38 54.45
CA ILE A 4 -4.37 4.82 53.08
C ILE A 4 -5.27 4.00 52.17
N ILE A 5 -6.31 4.63 51.61
CA ILE A 5 -7.15 4.01 50.57
C ILE A 5 -6.30 3.99 49.29
N PRO A 6 -5.93 2.81 48.75
CA PRO A 6 -5.21 2.76 47.49
C PRO A 6 -6.18 3.18 46.37
N ALA A 7 -5.88 4.30 45.72
CA ALA A 7 -6.57 4.71 44.52
C ALA A 7 -6.30 3.66 43.43
N LEU A 8 -7.31 2.82 43.17
CA LEU A 8 -7.27 1.84 42.09
C LEU A 8 -7.37 2.59 40.76
N ILE A 9 -6.23 2.93 40.17
CA ILE A 9 -6.15 3.55 38.85
C ILE A 9 -6.46 2.46 37.81
N THR A 10 -7.73 2.33 37.44
CA THR A 10 -8.13 1.54 36.27
C THR A 10 -7.68 2.26 35.01
N LEU A 11 -6.54 1.84 34.46
CA LEU A 11 -6.07 2.26 33.15
C LEU A 11 -6.94 1.55 32.09
N SER A 12 -7.97 2.24 31.61
CA SER A 12 -8.80 1.77 30.50
C SER A 12 -7.98 1.81 29.21
N PHE A 13 -7.38 0.68 28.84
CA PHE A 13 -6.86 0.48 27.49
C PHE A 13 -8.04 0.42 26.52
N SER A 14 -8.37 1.54 25.88
CA SER A 14 -9.23 1.51 24.70
C SER A 14 -8.49 0.75 23.59
N PRO A 15 -9.06 -0.31 23.01
CA PRO A 15 -8.47 -0.93 21.84
C PRO A 15 -8.49 0.12 20.72
N MET A 16 -7.30 0.55 20.30
CA MET A 16 -7.15 1.39 19.12
C MET A 16 -7.64 0.56 17.93
N ALA A 17 -8.88 0.77 17.50
CA ALA A 17 -9.39 0.18 16.29
C ALA A 17 -8.56 0.75 15.13
N ILE A 18 -7.62 -0.04 14.61
CA ILE A 18 -6.93 0.28 13.36
C ILE A 18 -7.97 0.08 12.26
N ALA A 19 -8.59 1.18 11.85
CA ALA A 19 -9.58 1.16 10.79
C ALA A 19 -8.93 0.81 9.45
N ALA A 20 -9.65 0.06 8.61
CA ALA A 20 -9.28 -0.12 7.23
C ALA A 20 -9.29 1.25 6.54
N LEU A 21 -8.27 1.51 5.74
CA LEU A 21 -8.20 2.75 4.97
C LEU A 21 -9.32 2.73 3.91
N PRO A 22 -10.14 3.79 3.77
CA PRO A 22 -11.15 3.82 2.72
C PRO A 22 -10.53 3.68 1.33
N PRO A 23 -11.21 3.02 0.37
CA PRO A 23 -10.64 2.68 -0.93
C PRO A 23 -10.01 3.86 -1.67
N GLN A 24 -10.61 5.05 -1.63
CA GLN A 24 -10.07 6.22 -2.31
C GLN A 24 -8.68 6.63 -1.80
N TYR A 25 -8.41 6.50 -0.50
CA TYR A 25 -7.10 6.85 0.06
C TYR A 25 -6.07 5.76 -0.21
N GLN A 26 -6.49 4.49 -0.26
CA GLN A 26 -5.61 3.39 -0.66
C GLN A 26 -5.19 3.56 -2.13
N ASN A 27 -6.15 3.84 -3.01
CA ASN A 27 -5.92 4.07 -4.43
C ASN A 27 -4.93 5.22 -4.68
N VAL A 28 -5.01 6.32 -3.93
CA VAL A 28 -4.05 7.43 -4.03
C VAL A 28 -2.63 6.97 -3.66
N LYS A 29 -2.46 6.23 -2.56
CA LYS A 29 -1.14 5.69 -2.16
C LYS A 29 -0.56 4.73 -3.20
N ASP A 30 -1.41 3.91 -3.79
CA ASP A 30 -1.01 2.95 -4.80
C ASP A 30 -0.60 3.65 -6.10
N LEU A 31 -1.37 4.66 -6.52
CA LEU A 31 -1.01 5.50 -7.67
C LEU A 31 0.31 6.25 -7.43
N GLU A 32 0.52 6.80 -6.23
CA GLU A 32 1.77 7.45 -5.85
C GLU A 32 2.97 6.48 -5.95
N ALA A 33 2.82 5.23 -5.52
CA ALA A 33 3.87 4.22 -5.64
C ALA A 33 4.21 3.93 -7.12
N MET A 34 3.19 3.82 -7.98
CA MET A 34 3.39 3.64 -9.42
C MET A 34 4.05 4.86 -10.07
N VAL A 35 3.64 6.08 -9.72
CA VAL A 35 4.25 7.32 -10.21
C VAL A 35 5.70 7.45 -9.73
N ASN A 36 6.01 7.06 -8.50
CA ASN A 36 7.38 7.04 -8.01
C ASN A 36 8.26 6.07 -8.80
N TYR A 37 7.75 4.89 -9.14
CA TYR A 37 8.45 3.98 -10.04
C TYR A 37 8.74 4.64 -11.40
N VAL A 38 7.78 5.35 -12.00
CA VAL A 38 8.04 6.10 -13.26
C VAL A 38 9.17 7.11 -13.07
N LYS A 39 9.16 7.89 -11.98
CA LYS A 39 10.18 8.92 -11.71
C LYS A 39 11.58 8.34 -11.51
N GLU A 40 11.67 7.12 -10.96
CA GLU A 40 12.93 6.44 -10.67
C GLU A 40 13.51 5.69 -11.88
N ASN A 41 12.73 5.47 -12.95
CA ASN A 41 13.14 4.70 -14.14
C ASN A 41 13.03 5.59 -15.40
N PRO A 42 14.11 6.27 -15.82
CA PRO A 42 14.06 7.26 -16.90
C PRO A 42 13.58 6.74 -18.26
N ASP A 43 13.84 5.47 -18.59
CA ASP A 43 13.36 4.80 -19.80
C ASP A 43 11.83 4.63 -19.80
N VAL A 44 11.26 4.28 -18.65
CA VAL A 44 9.81 4.23 -18.43
C VAL A 44 9.22 5.64 -18.54
N ALA A 45 9.83 6.63 -17.89
CA ALA A 45 9.38 8.02 -17.96
C ALA A 45 9.41 8.59 -19.39
N ALA A 46 10.46 8.28 -20.16
CA ALA A 46 10.63 8.76 -21.52
C ALA A 46 9.59 8.20 -22.50
N THR A 47 9.01 7.04 -22.19
CA THR A 47 8.13 6.30 -23.11
C THR A 47 6.82 5.85 -22.46
N LEU A 48 6.43 6.50 -21.37
CA LEU A 48 5.21 6.19 -20.62
C LEU A 48 3.98 6.27 -21.52
N LYS A 49 3.19 5.21 -21.55
CA LYS A 49 1.92 5.15 -22.30
C LYS A 49 0.71 5.27 -21.38
N SER A 50 0.69 4.50 -20.29
CA SER A 50 -0.42 4.51 -19.34
C SER A 50 -0.01 4.02 -17.96
N ILE A 51 -0.70 4.53 -16.95
CA ILE A 51 -0.71 3.96 -15.59
C ILE A 51 -2.13 3.43 -15.37
N ASP A 52 -2.25 2.12 -15.16
CA ASP A 52 -3.53 1.44 -14.90
C ASP A 52 -3.54 0.96 -13.45
N LEU A 53 -4.31 1.66 -12.62
CA LEU A 53 -4.41 1.37 -11.20
C LEU A 53 -5.25 0.11 -10.89
N GLU A 54 -6.23 -0.19 -11.74
CA GLU A 54 -7.11 -1.35 -11.56
C GLU A 54 -6.32 -2.64 -11.79
N ASN A 55 -5.57 -2.70 -12.89
CA ASN A 55 -4.69 -3.82 -13.21
C ASN A 55 -3.33 -3.74 -12.51
N GLN A 56 -3.01 -2.63 -11.84
CA GLN A 56 -1.74 -2.38 -11.16
C GLN A 56 -0.56 -2.52 -12.11
N THR A 57 -0.67 -1.90 -13.29
CA THR A 57 0.33 -1.98 -14.36
C THR A 57 0.73 -0.61 -14.90
N ILE A 58 1.98 -0.48 -15.32
CA ILE A 58 2.48 0.65 -16.12
C ILE A 58 2.82 0.11 -17.51
N ASN A 59 2.23 0.68 -18.55
CA ASN A 59 2.61 0.37 -19.94
C ASN A 59 3.53 1.47 -20.47
N TYR A 60 4.59 1.09 -21.18
CA TYR A 60 5.59 2.00 -21.71
C TYR A 60 6.30 1.40 -22.95
N GLY A 61 7.08 2.20 -23.66
CA GLY A 61 7.94 1.74 -24.76
C GLY A 61 7.20 0.97 -25.86
N GLN A 62 7.85 -0.05 -26.41
CA GLN A 62 7.28 -0.97 -27.40
C GLN A 62 6.43 -2.06 -26.71
N ASP A 63 5.37 -1.64 -26.03
CA ASP A 63 4.40 -2.51 -25.34
C ASP A 63 5.01 -3.30 -24.18
N CYS A 64 6.03 -2.72 -23.54
CA CYS A 64 6.51 -3.18 -22.26
C CYS A 64 5.48 -2.87 -21.17
N GLN A 65 5.37 -3.77 -20.20
CA GLN A 65 4.49 -3.65 -19.06
C GLN A 65 5.23 -3.96 -17.77
N VAL A 66 5.19 -3.01 -16.83
CA VAL A 66 5.57 -3.23 -15.43
C VAL A 66 4.33 -3.65 -14.67
N THR A 67 4.41 -4.75 -13.93
CA THR A 67 3.35 -5.23 -13.03
C THR A 67 3.75 -4.98 -11.59
N PHE A 68 2.78 -4.56 -10.78
CA PHE A 68 2.93 -4.39 -9.34
C PHE A 68 2.12 -5.44 -8.58
N GLU A 69 2.47 -5.65 -7.32
CA GLU A 69 1.70 -6.50 -6.41
C GLU A 69 1.76 -5.98 -4.97
N ARG A 70 0.89 -6.51 -4.11
CA ARG A 70 0.98 -6.31 -2.66
C ARG A 70 1.56 -7.56 -2.01
N LYS A 71 2.49 -7.37 -1.07
CA LYS A 71 2.90 -8.47 -0.20
C LYS A 71 1.72 -8.94 0.65
N PRO A 72 1.54 -10.25 0.84
CA PRO A 72 0.61 -10.75 1.84
C PRO A 72 1.02 -10.24 3.22
N SER A 73 0.09 -9.59 3.92
CA SER A 73 0.25 -9.16 5.31
C SER A 73 -0.76 -9.93 6.14
N PRO A 74 -0.35 -11.00 6.85
CA PRO A 74 -1.26 -11.78 7.67
C PRO A 74 -1.79 -10.90 8.79
N LYS A 75 -3.10 -10.67 8.79
CA LYS A 75 -3.80 -9.95 9.86
C LYS A 75 -4.45 -10.94 10.82
N PRO A 76 -4.45 -10.67 12.14
CA PRO A 76 -5.23 -11.46 13.08
C PRO A 76 -6.72 -11.52 12.65
N LEU A 77 -7.41 -12.59 13.01
CA LEU A 77 -8.83 -12.75 12.68
C LEU A 77 -9.64 -11.55 13.20
N GLY A 78 -10.47 -10.95 12.33
CA GLY A 78 -11.26 -9.77 12.66
C GLY A 78 -10.51 -8.43 12.55
N TRP A 79 -9.22 -8.41 12.22
CA TRP A 79 -8.46 -7.18 12.01
C TRP A 79 -8.49 -6.75 10.55
N ALA A 80 -9.09 -5.59 10.29
CA ALA A 80 -9.09 -4.94 8.99
C ALA A 80 -8.11 -3.75 9.01
N GLY A 81 -6.82 -4.01 8.88
CA GLY A 81 -5.82 -2.94 8.70
C GLY A 81 -5.82 -2.39 7.25
N PRO A 82 -5.02 -1.35 6.97
CA PRO A 82 -4.75 -0.89 5.60
C PRO A 82 -4.21 -2.01 4.71
N ALA A 83 -4.37 -1.92 3.40
CA ALA A 83 -3.64 -2.81 2.51
C ALA A 83 -2.16 -2.42 2.48
N GLU A 84 -1.28 -3.39 2.26
CA GLU A 84 0.14 -3.09 2.01
C GLU A 84 0.28 -2.24 0.74
N LEU A 85 1.37 -1.48 0.66
CA LEU A 85 1.68 -0.71 -0.54
C LEU A 85 1.99 -1.62 -1.72
N LEU A 86 1.68 -1.14 -2.93
CA LEU A 86 2.17 -1.76 -4.16
C LEU A 86 3.70 -1.74 -4.21
N GLN A 87 4.27 -2.85 -4.62
CA GLN A 87 5.68 -3.01 -4.92
C GLN A 87 5.87 -3.58 -6.32
N PHE A 88 7.05 -3.36 -6.89
CA PHE A 88 7.45 -3.97 -8.15
C PHE A 88 7.33 -5.51 -8.08
N LYS A 89 6.74 -6.10 -9.12
CA LYS A 89 6.66 -7.55 -9.31
C LYS A 89 7.54 -8.02 -10.46
N ALA A 90 7.28 -7.49 -11.66
CA ALA A 90 7.89 -7.95 -12.90
C ALA A 90 7.82 -6.89 -14.00
N ILE A 91 8.68 -7.04 -15.01
CA ILE A 91 8.59 -6.35 -16.29
C ILE A 91 8.46 -7.40 -17.38
N ASN A 92 7.51 -7.20 -18.30
CA ASN A 92 7.39 -8.00 -19.51
C ASN A 92 7.49 -7.08 -20.72
N CYS A 93 8.42 -7.38 -21.64
CA CYS A 93 8.51 -6.72 -22.93
C CYS A 93 8.39 -7.79 -24.03
N PRO A 94 7.62 -7.55 -25.10
CA PRO A 94 7.69 -8.40 -26.28
C PRO A 94 9.14 -8.52 -26.76
N ARG A 95 9.55 -9.72 -27.17
CA ARG A 95 10.80 -9.88 -27.92
C ARG A 95 10.54 -9.35 -29.32
N GLU A 96 11.37 -8.43 -29.80
CA GLU A 96 11.38 -7.99 -31.19
C GLU A 96 11.48 -9.18 -32.16
#